data_AF-A0A3C0AM90-F1
#
_entry.id   AF-A0A3C0AM90-F1
#
_cell.length_a   1.000
_cell.length_b   1.000
_cell.length_c   1.000
_cell.angle_alpha   90.00
_cell.angle_beta   90.00
_cell.angle_gamma   90.00
#
_symmetry.space_group_name_H-M   'P 1'
#
loop_
_entity.id
_entity.type
_entity.pdbx_description
1 polymer ?
#
loop_
_entity_poly.entity_id
_entity_poly.type
_entity_poly.pdbx_seq_one_letter_code
_entity_poly.pdbx_strand_id
1 'polypeptide(L)'
;MRCPFLFSSPFQILSIYVNDHPDKDLPDENSPDPSESNPEANRSPEDAAGDQAGTDQSEAALVNQSAEEEGLPEWEPLTPELVEDEAIRGDFMLRWAAILLACLFAATYISDTETLVHVKTGQYLASHGFWPPANDVFSYTANDRPWYNNAWLFDLTLSGVYGVLGDTGLTLFKILLLGITFYVIVHLCQREISTWWGSILAVLALIACFPQLNVTPEIITILGVVLTMSCLHQWQEKNSARALWLLVPLFLVWANLDPRVFLGIALLGLFALGETV
;
A
#
# COMPACT_ATOMS: atom_id res chain seq x y z
N MET A 1 6.98 31.72 38.58
CA MET A 1 5.99 30.77 39.11
C MET A 1 6.25 29.42 38.46
N ARG A 2 6.30 28.36 39.27
CA ARG A 2 6.74 26.99 38.94
C ARG A 2 5.66 26.22 38.15
N CYS A 3 6.06 25.47 37.11
CA CYS A 3 5.98 24.00 37.03
C CYS A 3 6.38 23.48 35.63
N PRO A 4 7.20 22.40 35.51
CA PRO A 4 7.52 21.69 34.26
C PRO A 4 6.84 20.31 34.19
N PHE A 5 6.38 19.89 33.02
CA PHE A 5 6.00 18.49 32.69
C PHE A 5 6.30 18.28 31.20
N LEU A 6 7.45 17.72 30.85
CA LEU A 6 7.73 16.29 30.61
C LEU A 6 7.04 15.70 29.37
N PHE A 7 7.88 15.59 28.34
CA PHE A 7 7.84 14.73 27.14
C PHE A 7 7.05 13.42 27.29
N SER A 8 6.25 13.08 26.28
CA SER A 8 6.00 11.70 25.91
C SER A 8 5.85 11.57 24.40
N SER A 9 6.68 10.70 23.82
CA SER A 9 6.76 10.31 22.41
C SER A 9 6.05 8.96 22.21
N PRO A 10 5.25 8.73 21.16
CA PRO A 10 4.68 7.42 20.89
C PRO A 10 5.49 6.70 19.81
N PHE A 11 6.48 5.91 20.22
CA PHE A 11 7.13 4.91 19.36
C PHE A 11 7.72 3.81 20.25
N GLN A 12 6.90 2.85 20.68
CA GLN A 12 7.31 1.50 21.13
C GLN A 12 6.10 0.73 21.64
N ILE A 13 5.51 -0.13 20.80
CA ILE A 13 4.78 -1.31 21.25
C ILE A 13 5.22 -2.48 20.37
N LEU A 14 6.33 -3.10 20.77
CA LEU A 14 6.68 -4.47 20.45
C LEU A 14 7.45 -4.98 21.67
N SER A 15 6.95 -6.03 22.33
CA SER A 15 7.55 -6.81 23.45
C SER A 15 6.78 -6.76 24.77
N ILE A 16 5.84 -7.69 24.94
CA ILE A 16 5.23 -8.22 26.19
C ILE A 16 4.83 -9.67 25.81
N TYR A 17 5.10 -10.78 26.49
CA TYR A 17 5.69 -11.12 27.79
C TYR A 17 6.03 -12.63 27.73
N VAL A 18 7.25 -13.04 28.07
CA VAL A 18 7.55 -14.42 28.50
C VAL A 18 7.52 -14.38 30.02
N ASN A 19 6.62 -15.14 30.65
CA ASN A 19 6.50 -15.18 32.11
C ASN A 19 7.14 -16.47 32.63
N ASP A 20 8.10 -16.27 33.51
CA ASP A 20 8.94 -17.24 34.19
C ASP A 20 8.21 -17.72 35.47
N HIS A 21 8.26 -19.03 35.78
CA HIS A 21 7.86 -19.60 37.07
C HIS A 21 8.89 -20.67 37.47
N PRO A 22 9.42 -20.64 38.71
CA PRO A 22 10.62 -21.39 39.08
C PRO A 22 10.36 -22.81 39.60
N ASP A 23 11.28 -23.70 39.21
CA ASP A 23 11.82 -24.90 39.86
C ASP A 23 10.97 -25.70 40.85
N LYS A 24 10.71 -26.97 40.48
CA LYS A 24 10.76 -28.12 41.40
C LYS A 24 11.30 -29.38 40.70
N ASP A 25 12.52 -29.73 41.09
CA ASP A 25 13.02 -31.07 41.45
C ASP A 25 12.72 -32.27 40.54
N LEU A 26 13.72 -32.66 39.74
CA LEU A 26 13.90 -34.02 39.22
C LEU A 26 15.33 -34.49 39.55
N PRO A 27 15.53 -35.70 40.09
CA PRO A 27 16.78 -36.42 39.97
C PRO A 27 16.70 -37.56 38.94
N ASP A 28 17.83 -37.73 38.25
CA ASP A 28 18.19 -38.79 37.31
C ASP A 28 18.08 -40.21 37.92
N GLU A 29 17.70 -41.20 37.09
CA GLU A 29 18.52 -42.40 36.76
C GLU A 29 17.68 -43.56 36.16
N ASN A 30 18.32 -44.23 35.19
CA ASN A 30 18.16 -45.63 34.79
C ASN A 30 16.90 -46.15 34.06
N SER A 31 17.10 -46.47 32.78
CA SER A 31 16.60 -47.72 32.14
C SER A 31 17.26 -48.95 32.81
N PRO A 32 16.79 -50.22 32.67
CA PRO A 32 15.95 -50.78 31.61
C PRO A 32 14.83 -51.77 32.04
N ASP A 33 14.00 -52.14 31.07
CA ASP A 33 13.10 -53.32 30.98
C ASP A 33 13.82 -54.62 31.45
N PRO A 34 13.17 -55.61 32.10
CA PRO A 34 12.40 -56.62 31.33
C PRO A 34 11.24 -57.35 32.07
N SER A 35 10.27 -57.81 31.27
CA SER A 35 9.69 -59.18 31.27
C SER A 35 8.90 -59.74 32.47
N GLU A 36 7.92 -60.58 32.10
CA GLU A 36 7.29 -61.64 32.91
C GLU A 36 6.36 -61.15 34.04
N SER A 37 5.24 -61.77 34.38
CA SER A 37 4.51 -62.95 33.95
C SER A 37 3.21 -62.94 34.77
N ASN A 38 2.13 -63.49 34.19
CA ASN A 38 0.95 -64.14 34.80
C ASN A 38 1.16 -64.70 36.24
N PRO A 39 0.14 -65.10 37.05
CA PRO A 39 -1.22 -65.48 36.64
C PRO A 39 -2.35 -65.33 37.71
N GLU A 40 -3.52 -65.88 37.34
CA GLU A 40 -4.35 -66.77 38.16
C GLU A 40 -5.58 -66.26 38.94
N ALA A 41 -6.55 -67.19 38.95
CA ALA A 41 -7.69 -67.37 39.86
C ALA A 41 -9.02 -66.70 39.43
N ASN A 42 -10.14 -67.41 39.26
CA ASN A 42 -10.48 -68.81 39.53
C ASN A 42 -11.79 -69.18 38.79
N ARG A 43 -11.99 -70.49 38.64
CA ARG A 43 -13.15 -71.29 38.18
C ARG A 43 -14.44 -70.93 38.98
N SER A 44 -15.70 -71.18 38.61
CA SER A 44 -16.41 -72.16 37.77
C SER A 44 -17.93 -71.78 37.75
N PRO A 45 -18.84 -72.52 37.08
CA PRO A 45 -20.02 -72.00 36.37
C PRO A 45 -21.37 -72.26 37.06
N GLU A 46 -22.41 -71.52 36.69
CA GLU A 46 -23.81 -71.96 36.77
C GLU A 46 -24.64 -71.41 35.60
N ASP A 47 -25.61 -72.23 35.20
CA ASP A 47 -26.38 -72.22 33.96
C ASP A 47 -27.45 -71.14 33.87
N ALA A 48 -27.76 -70.66 32.65
CA ALA A 48 -29.11 -70.67 32.07
C ALA A 48 -29.19 -69.89 30.74
N ALA A 49 -29.50 -70.66 29.68
CA ALA A 49 -30.20 -70.35 28.42
C ALA A 49 -30.59 -68.89 28.05
N GLY A 50 -30.32 -68.52 26.79
CA GLY A 50 -31.08 -67.46 26.10
C GLY A 50 -30.42 -66.76 24.90
N ASP A 51 -30.42 -67.43 23.74
CA ASP A 51 -30.76 -66.93 22.40
C ASP A 51 -30.03 -65.73 21.70
N GLN A 52 -29.57 -66.03 20.46
CA GLN A 52 -29.32 -65.21 19.23
C GLN A 52 -28.18 -64.18 19.23
N ALA A 53 -27.08 -64.38 18.47
CA ALA A 53 -26.91 -64.30 17.00
C ALA A 53 -26.16 -62.99 16.62
N GLY A 54 -24.93 -63.12 16.11
CA GLY A 54 -24.13 -61.98 15.68
C GLY A 54 -22.97 -62.39 14.78
N THR A 55 -23.12 -62.18 13.48
CA THR A 55 -22.01 -62.13 12.52
C THR A 55 -22.49 -61.29 11.34
N ASP A 56 -22.10 -60.02 11.31
CA ASP A 56 -22.07 -59.13 10.13
C ASP A 56 -21.51 -57.74 10.53
N GLN A 57 -20.28 -57.68 11.05
CA GLN A 57 -19.65 -56.40 11.40
C GLN A 57 -18.19 -56.24 10.92
N SER A 58 -17.68 -57.13 10.07
CA SER A 58 -16.25 -57.07 9.69
C SER A 58 -15.93 -56.32 8.39
N GLU A 59 -16.90 -56.01 7.52
CA GLU A 59 -16.64 -55.28 6.26
C GLU A 59 -16.98 -53.78 6.33
N ALA A 60 -17.80 -53.35 7.29
CA ALA A 60 -18.13 -51.93 7.47
C ALA A 60 -16.97 -51.12 8.11
N ALA A 61 -15.97 -51.79 8.68
CA ALA A 61 -14.90 -51.14 9.44
C ALA A 61 -13.76 -50.55 8.57
N LEU A 62 -13.60 -50.99 7.32
CA LEU A 62 -12.52 -50.50 6.44
C LEU A 62 -12.96 -49.34 5.52
N VAL A 63 -14.25 -49.06 5.41
CA VAL A 63 -14.77 -47.87 4.71
C VAL A 63 -14.93 -46.67 5.66
N ASN A 64 -14.95 -46.91 6.98
CA ASN A 64 -15.17 -45.88 8.00
C ASN A 64 -13.91 -45.14 8.47
N GLN A 65 -12.75 -45.33 7.84
CA GLN A 65 -11.49 -44.65 8.21
C GLN A 65 -10.88 -43.78 7.10
N SER A 66 -11.56 -43.58 5.97
CA SER A 66 -11.09 -42.70 4.89
C SER A 66 -12.04 -41.53 4.58
N ALA A 67 -13.08 -41.38 5.39
CA ALA A 67 -13.86 -40.16 5.49
C ALA A 67 -13.81 -39.71 6.94
N GLU A 68 -12.62 -39.35 7.41
CA GLU A 68 -12.57 -38.15 8.24
C GLU A 68 -13.25 -37.09 7.38
N GLU A 69 -14.54 -36.86 7.64
CA GLU A 69 -15.14 -35.58 7.33
C GLU A 69 -14.12 -34.58 7.86
N GLU A 70 -13.32 -33.98 6.97
CA GLU A 70 -12.70 -32.68 7.19
C GLU A 70 -13.88 -31.76 7.47
N GLY A 71 -14.36 -31.83 8.71
CA GLY A 71 -15.45 -31.03 9.22
C GLY A 71 -14.99 -29.61 9.01
N LEU A 72 -15.73 -28.89 8.18
CA LEU A 72 -15.51 -27.47 7.97
C LEU A 72 -15.29 -26.85 9.36
N PRO A 73 -14.23 -26.05 9.55
CA PRO A 73 -13.88 -25.53 10.87
C PRO A 73 -15.14 -25.00 11.56
N GLU A 74 -15.36 -25.43 12.80
CA GLU A 74 -16.53 -25.06 13.60
C GLU A 74 -16.71 -23.55 13.55
N TRP A 75 -17.89 -23.08 13.13
CA TRP A 75 -18.14 -21.65 12.92
C TRP A 75 -18.01 -20.90 14.25
N GLU A 76 -16.86 -20.27 14.45
CA GLU A 76 -16.62 -19.38 15.59
C GLU A 76 -17.56 -18.17 15.48
N PRO A 77 -18.36 -17.86 16.52
CA PRO A 77 -19.26 -16.71 16.46
C PRO A 77 -18.45 -15.42 16.25
N LEU A 78 -18.83 -14.61 15.25
CA LEU A 78 -18.19 -13.30 15.00
C LEU A 78 -18.36 -12.40 16.22
N THR A 79 -17.36 -12.40 17.09
CA THR A 79 -17.22 -11.40 18.14
C THR A 79 -16.89 -10.04 17.49
N PRO A 80 -17.29 -8.91 18.09
CA PRO A 80 -16.98 -7.59 17.55
C PRO A 80 -15.48 -7.38 17.28
N GLU A 81 -14.60 -7.94 18.12
CA GLU A 81 -13.15 -7.86 17.96
C GLU A 81 -12.65 -8.61 16.72
N LEU A 82 -13.19 -9.81 16.43
CA LEU A 82 -12.84 -10.57 15.21
C LEU A 82 -13.31 -9.86 13.92
N VAL A 83 -14.46 -9.18 13.96
CA VAL A 83 -14.94 -8.35 12.84
C VAL A 83 -13.97 -7.20 12.56
N GLU A 84 -13.48 -6.55 13.62
CA GLU A 84 -12.55 -5.42 13.53
C GLU A 84 -11.19 -5.86 12.97
N ASP A 85 -10.65 -6.98 13.45
CA ASP A 85 -9.37 -7.54 12.96
C ASP A 85 -9.44 -7.94 11.48
N GLU A 86 -10.52 -8.59 11.05
CA GLU A 86 -10.72 -8.97 9.65
C GLU A 86 -10.97 -7.73 8.77
N ALA A 87 -11.64 -6.69 9.30
CA ALA A 87 -11.82 -5.42 8.60
C ALA A 87 -10.49 -4.67 8.38
N ILE A 88 -9.57 -4.71 9.36
CA ILE A 88 -8.22 -4.14 9.25
C ILE A 88 -7.39 -4.89 8.19
N ARG A 89 -7.45 -6.22 8.20
CA ARG A 89 -6.77 -7.06 7.20
C ARG A 89 -7.30 -6.80 5.80
N GLY A 90 -8.63 -6.81 5.64
CA GLY A 90 -9.30 -6.54 4.37
C GLY A 90 -8.96 -5.17 3.82
N ASP A 91 -8.89 -4.15 4.67
CA ASP A 91 -8.48 -2.81 4.30
C ASP A 91 -7.02 -2.74 3.84
N PHE A 92 -6.09 -3.37 4.57
CA PHE A 92 -4.69 -3.46 4.11
C PHE A 92 -4.59 -4.08 2.70
N MET A 93 -5.32 -5.17 2.45
CA MET A 93 -5.35 -5.81 1.14
C MET A 93 -5.95 -4.91 0.06
N LEU A 94 -7.06 -4.24 0.36
CA LEU A 94 -7.79 -3.37 -0.58
C LEU A 94 -6.94 -2.17 -1.01
N ARG A 95 -6.13 -1.62 -0.11
CA ARG A 95 -5.17 -0.53 -0.38
C ARG A 95 -4.09 -0.93 -1.35
N TRP A 96 -3.42 -2.06 -1.08
CA TRP A 96 -2.39 -2.57 -1.98
C TRP A 96 -2.98 -3.00 -3.32
N ALA A 97 -4.20 -3.55 -3.32
CA ALA A 97 -4.94 -3.83 -4.53
C ALA A 97 -5.23 -2.54 -5.33
N ALA A 98 -5.63 -1.45 -4.68
CA ALA A 98 -5.86 -0.16 -5.35
C ALA A 98 -4.57 0.43 -5.96
N ILE A 99 -3.45 0.38 -5.23
CA ILE A 99 -2.14 0.83 -5.74
C ILE A 99 -1.70 -0.05 -6.91
N LEU A 100 -1.81 -1.37 -6.77
CA LEU A 100 -1.50 -2.31 -7.84
C LEU A 100 -2.37 -2.04 -9.07
N LEU A 101 -3.68 -1.84 -8.88
CA LEU A 101 -4.60 -1.50 -9.96
C LEU A 101 -4.20 -0.20 -10.66
N ALA A 102 -3.82 0.84 -9.91
CA ALA A 102 -3.32 2.09 -10.47
C ALA A 102 -2.04 1.87 -11.31
N CYS A 103 -1.10 1.06 -10.82
CA CYS A 103 0.10 0.67 -11.57
C CYS A 103 -0.24 -0.10 -12.86
N LEU A 104 -1.21 -1.01 -12.82
CA LEU A 104 -1.67 -1.75 -14.00
C LEU A 104 -2.32 -0.83 -15.03
N PHE A 105 -3.14 0.12 -14.59
CA PHE A 105 -3.76 1.12 -15.46
C PHE A 105 -2.71 2.08 -16.07
N ALA A 106 -1.63 2.35 -15.35
CA ALA A 106 -0.49 3.09 -15.87
C ALA A 106 0.40 2.26 -16.82
N ALA A 107 0.32 0.92 -16.82
CA ALA A 107 1.10 0.05 -17.69
C ALA A 107 0.53 -0.04 -19.11
N THR A 108 0.19 1.11 -19.70
CA THR A 108 -0.33 1.23 -21.06
C THR A 108 0.74 1.80 -21.99
N TYR A 109 0.71 1.34 -23.25
CA TYR A 109 1.61 1.84 -24.28
C TYR A 109 1.34 3.32 -24.55
N ILE A 110 2.40 4.11 -24.62
CA ILE A 110 2.33 5.56 -24.81
C ILE A 110 2.55 5.87 -26.29
N SER A 111 1.49 6.29 -26.97
CA SER A 111 1.51 6.75 -28.37
C SER A 111 0.96 8.16 -28.54
N ASP A 112 0.86 8.90 -27.45
CA ASP A 112 0.29 10.24 -27.44
C ASP A 112 1.26 11.28 -28.04
N THR A 113 0.71 12.17 -28.87
CA THR A 113 1.50 13.17 -29.59
C THR A 113 2.07 14.22 -28.64
N GLU A 114 1.30 14.65 -27.64
CA GLU A 114 1.76 15.67 -26.69
C GLU A 114 2.97 15.17 -25.90
N THR A 115 2.90 13.91 -25.43
CA THR A 115 4.02 13.26 -24.74
C THR A 115 5.29 13.21 -25.60
N LEU A 116 5.16 12.88 -26.88
CA LEU A 116 6.31 12.84 -27.81
C LEU A 116 6.90 14.23 -28.09
N VAL A 117 6.07 15.28 -28.10
CA VAL A 117 6.55 16.67 -28.20
C VAL A 117 7.40 17.03 -26.99
N HIS A 118 7.01 16.64 -25.77
CA HIS A 118 7.81 16.84 -24.56
C HIS A 118 9.17 16.11 -24.64
N VAL A 119 9.18 14.86 -25.10
CA VAL A 119 10.43 14.11 -25.32
C VAL A 119 11.33 14.84 -26.33
N LYS A 120 10.76 15.29 -27.46
CA LYS A 120 11.53 15.96 -28.51
C LYS A 120 12.06 17.32 -28.05
N THR A 121 11.25 18.04 -27.29
CA THR A 121 11.62 19.30 -26.65
C THR A 121 12.80 19.11 -25.71
N GLY A 122 12.76 18.08 -24.85
CA GLY A 122 13.86 17.78 -23.94
C GLY A 122 15.14 17.38 -24.66
N GLN A 123 15.06 16.59 -25.74
CA GLN A 123 16.21 16.26 -26.58
C GLN A 123 16.85 17.51 -27.21
N TYR A 124 16.02 18.45 -27.64
CA TYR A 124 16.48 19.72 -28.19
C TYR A 124 17.19 20.56 -27.12
N LEU A 125 16.60 20.71 -25.93
CA LEU A 125 17.21 21.41 -24.79
C LEU A 125 18.53 20.74 -24.37
N ALA A 126 18.57 19.42 -24.26
CA ALA A 126 19.79 18.69 -23.90
C ALA A 126 20.96 18.92 -24.88
N SER A 127 20.66 19.21 -26.15
CA SER A 127 21.68 19.46 -27.20
C SER A 127 22.04 20.94 -27.40
N HIS A 128 21.14 21.87 -27.09
CA HIS A 128 21.33 23.31 -27.32
C HIS A 128 21.47 24.15 -26.04
N GLY A 129 21.34 23.52 -24.87
CA GLY A 129 21.44 24.13 -23.55
C GLY A 129 20.12 24.12 -22.77
N PHE A 130 20.21 24.37 -21.47
CA PHE A 130 19.04 24.33 -20.57
C PHE A 130 17.99 25.43 -20.85
N TRP A 131 18.38 26.50 -21.53
CA TRP A 131 17.52 27.65 -21.80
C TRP A 131 16.82 27.50 -23.16
N PRO A 132 15.49 27.66 -23.22
CA PRO A 132 14.78 27.66 -24.50
C PRO A 132 15.32 28.78 -25.40
N PRO A 133 15.52 28.52 -26.71
CA PRO A 133 15.90 29.55 -27.66
C PRO A 133 14.81 30.62 -27.76
N ALA A 134 15.21 31.81 -28.18
CA ALA A 134 14.31 32.96 -28.28
C ALA A 134 13.15 32.76 -29.28
N ASN A 135 13.24 31.75 -30.17
CA ASN A 135 12.30 31.50 -31.26
C ASN A 135 11.82 30.04 -31.24
N ASP A 136 10.58 29.81 -31.67
CA ASP A 136 9.97 28.47 -31.76
C ASP A 136 10.54 27.67 -32.93
N VAL A 137 11.34 26.65 -32.60
CA VAL A 137 12.00 25.75 -33.57
C VAL A 137 11.11 24.60 -34.05
N PHE A 138 9.97 24.37 -33.40
CA PHE A 138 9.05 23.29 -33.73
C PHE A 138 7.89 23.76 -34.61
N SER A 139 7.63 25.06 -34.68
CA SER A 139 6.54 25.64 -35.47
C SER A 139 6.92 25.89 -36.92
N TYR A 140 6.34 25.12 -37.85
CA TYR A 140 6.60 25.28 -39.28
C TYR A 140 6.19 26.66 -39.85
N THR A 141 5.09 27.24 -39.36
CA THR A 141 4.50 28.47 -39.92
C THR A 141 4.79 29.73 -39.12
N ALA A 142 5.26 29.61 -37.87
CA ALA A 142 5.44 30.74 -36.96
C ALA A 142 6.80 30.71 -36.24
N ASN A 143 7.88 30.48 -37.00
CA ASN A 143 9.26 30.45 -36.48
C ASN A 143 9.69 31.75 -35.77
N ASP A 144 9.03 32.89 -36.06
CA ASP A 144 9.38 34.19 -35.45
C ASP A 144 8.72 34.42 -34.08
N ARG A 145 7.95 33.44 -33.56
CA ARG A 145 7.31 33.58 -32.24
C ARG A 145 8.26 33.20 -31.11
N PRO A 146 8.22 33.94 -29.98
CA PRO A 146 8.98 33.57 -28.82
C PRO A 146 8.47 32.27 -28.22
N TRP A 147 9.39 31.35 -27.94
CA TRP A 147 9.08 30.06 -27.33
C TRP A 147 9.32 30.12 -25.82
N TYR A 148 8.23 30.08 -25.06
CA TYR A 148 8.27 30.03 -23.60
C TYR A 148 8.01 28.60 -23.13
N ASN A 149 9.06 27.91 -22.70
CA ASN A 149 8.94 26.60 -22.08
C ASN A 149 9.07 26.69 -20.55
N ASN A 150 7.94 26.68 -19.86
CA ASN A 150 7.89 26.70 -18.39
C ASN A 150 8.15 25.32 -17.77
N ALA A 151 7.89 24.23 -18.51
CA ALA A 151 8.05 22.85 -18.07
C ALA A 151 9.40 22.25 -18.52
N TRP A 152 10.43 23.08 -18.67
CA TRP A 152 11.73 22.70 -19.24
C TRP A 152 12.39 21.54 -18.47
N LEU A 153 12.24 21.50 -17.13
CA LEU A 153 12.78 20.42 -16.33
C LEU A 153 12.02 19.10 -16.58
N PHE A 154 10.70 19.18 -16.76
CA PHE A 154 9.90 18.00 -17.10
C PHE A 154 10.35 17.42 -18.43
N ASP A 155 10.52 18.26 -19.44
CA ASP A 155 10.98 17.83 -20.77
C ASP A 155 12.38 17.18 -20.72
N LEU A 156 13.31 17.77 -19.96
CA LEU A 156 14.64 17.18 -19.74
C LEU A 156 14.57 15.84 -19.02
N THR A 157 13.75 15.71 -17.97
CA THR A 157 13.58 14.42 -17.28
C THR A 157 12.98 13.36 -18.21
N LEU A 158 11.96 13.74 -18.99
CA LEU A 158 11.27 12.82 -19.88
C LEU A 158 12.17 12.36 -21.04
N SER A 159 12.91 13.29 -21.63
CA SER A 159 13.90 12.97 -22.67
C SER A 159 15.06 12.13 -22.16
N GLY A 160 15.53 12.36 -20.93
CA GLY A 160 16.55 11.54 -20.28
C GLY A 160 16.08 10.11 -20.04
N VAL A 161 14.86 9.93 -19.52
CA VAL A 161 14.24 8.61 -19.33
C VAL A 161 14.09 7.88 -20.67
N TYR A 162 13.59 8.59 -21.70
CA TYR A 162 13.46 8.03 -23.04
C TYR A 162 14.82 7.66 -23.65
N GLY A 163 15.86 8.45 -23.42
CA GLY A 163 17.20 8.19 -23.94
C GLY A 163 17.85 6.90 -23.39
N VAL A 164 17.50 6.50 -22.16
CA VAL A 164 18.10 5.32 -21.51
C VAL A 164 17.25 4.06 -21.70
N LEU A 165 15.92 4.15 -21.57
CA LEU A 165 15.01 3.00 -21.58
C LEU A 165 13.99 3.01 -22.72
N GLY A 166 14.01 4.01 -23.61
CA GLY A 166 13.07 4.14 -24.71
C GLY A 166 11.63 4.34 -24.26
N ASP A 167 10.70 3.74 -25.00
CA ASP A 167 9.26 3.72 -24.72
C ASP A 167 8.94 3.03 -23.38
N THR A 168 9.64 1.94 -23.08
CA THR A 168 9.49 1.21 -21.80
C THR A 168 9.83 2.11 -20.61
N GLY A 169 10.83 2.99 -20.76
CA GLY A 169 11.19 3.98 -19.74
C GLY A 169 10.06 4.93 -19.41
N LEU A 170 9.35 5.43 -20.43
CA LEU A 170 8.22 6.34 -20.25
C LEU A 170 7.07 5.67 -19.49
N THR A 171 6.78 4.41 -19.82
CA THR A 171 5.76 3.63 -19.13
C THR A 171 6.14 3.39 -17.67
N LEU A 172 7.39 3.01 -17.38
CA LEU A 172 7.88 2.84 -16.02
C LEU A 172 7.85 4.14 -15.21
N PHE A 173 8.20 5.27 -15.83
CA PHE A 173 8.11 6.58 -15.21
C PHE A 173 6.66 6.96 -14.87
N LYS A 174 5.72 6.67 -15.77
CA LYS A 174 4.28 6.86 -15.53
C LYS A 174 3.80 6.01 -14.35
N ILE A 175 4.15 4.72 -14.34
CA ILE A 175 3.80 3.78 -13.26
C ILE A 175 4.34 4.29 -11.93
N LEU A 176 5.59 4.76 -11.91
CA LEU A 176 6.23 5.29 -10.70
C LEU A 176 5.50 6.52 -10.17
N LEU A 177 5.25 7.52 -11.01
CA LEU A 177 4.57 8.75 -10.60
C LEU A 177 3.15 8.49 -10.10
N LEU A 178 2.39 7.66 -10.82
CA LEU A 178 1.02 7.34 -10.45
C LEU A 178 0.98 6.47 -9.19
N GLY A 179 1.89 5.50 -9.08
CA GLY A 179 2.04 4.67 -7.89
C GLY A 179 2.35 5.49 -6.64
N ILE A 180 3.28 6.46 -6.72
CA ILE A 180 3.57 7.38 -5.62
C ILE A 180 2.33 8.23 -5.29
N THR A 181 1.65 8.77 -6.30
CA THR A 181 0.45 9.60 -6.10
C THR A 181 -0.64 8.83 -5.34
N PHE A 182 -1.00 7.63 -5.81
CA PHE A 182 -2.01 6.80 -5.15
C PHE A 182 -1.56 6.30 -3.78
N TYR A 183 -0.27 5.98 -3.62
CA TYR A 183 0.28 5.63 -2.31
C TYR A 183 0.06 6.76 -1.29
N VAL A 184 0.35 8.01 -1.65
CA VAL A 184 0.15 9.16 -0.75
C VAL A 184 -1.34 9.42 -0.50
N ILE A 185 -2.21 9.34 -1.53
CA ILE A 185 -3.67 9.49 -1.36
C ILE A 185 -4.20 8.46 -0.38
N VAL A 186 -3.88 7.18 -0.60
CA VAL A 186 -4.34 6.09 0.25
C VAL A 186 -3.83 6.26 1.67
N HIS A 187 -2.58 6.71 1.86
CA HIS A 187 -2.02 6.98 3.18
C HIS A 187 -2.71 8.14 3.90
N LEU A 188 -3.12 9.17 3.17
CA LEU A 188 -3.84 10.31 3.72
C LEU A 188 -5.27 9.92 4.13
N CYS A 189 -5.95 9.08 3.34
CA CYS A 189 -7.30 8.59 3.65
C CYS A 189 -7.39 7.70 4.90
N GLN A 190 -6.29 7.03 5.31
CA GLN A 190 -6.30 6.12 6.46
C GLN A 190 -6.67 6.78 7.79
N ARG A 191 -6.50 8.11 7.89
CA ARG A 191 -6.58 8.82 9.16
C ARG A 191 -7.95 9.45 9.41
N GLU A 192 -8.76 9.68 8.36
CA GLU A 192 -9.99 10.47 8.47
C GLU A 192 -11.29 9.73 8.08
N ILE A 193 -11.24 8.65 7.28
CA ILE A 193 -12.45 8.00 6.72
C ILE A 193 -12.48 6.51 7.05
N SER A 194 -13.69 5.96 7.26
CA SER A 194 -13.94 4.51 7.30
C SER A 194 -13.31 3.83 6.08
N THR A 195 -12.40 2.90 6.37
CA THR A 195 -11.28 2.55 5.51
C THR A 195 -11.66 1.88 4.18
N TRP A 196 -12.80 1.21 4.16
CA TRP A 196 -13.33 0.55 2.97
C TRP A 196 -13.85 1.56 1.94
N TRP A 197 -14.46 2.67 2.38
CA TRP A 197 -14.97 3.71 1.48
C TRP A 197 -13.85 4.48 0.80
N GLY A 198 -12.73 4.73 1.50
CA GLY A 198 -11.57 5.41 0.92
C GLY A 198 -10.98 4.64 -0.27
N SER A 199 -10.88 3.31 -0.14
CA SER A 199 -10.40 2.44 -1.22
C SER A 199 -11.38 2.39 -2.40
N ILE A 200 -12.70 2.33 -2.15
CA ILE A 200 -13.72 2.38 -3.22
C ILE A 200 -13.65 3.71 -3.97
N LEU A 201 -13.56 4.84 -3.25
CA LEU A 201 -13.45 6.16 -3.85
C LEU A 201 -12.15 6.30 -4.67
N ALA A 202 -11.04 5.75 -4.16
CA ALA A 202 -9.77 5.75 -4.88
C ALA A 202 -9.84 4.96 -6.19
N VAL A 203 -10.45 3.77 -6.18
CA VAL A 203 -10.66 2.97 -7.39
C VAL A 203 -11.60 3.68 -8.37
N LEU A 204 -12.67 4.32 -7.88
CA LEU A 204 -13.61 5.06 -8.72
C LEU A 204 -12.95 6.30 -9.35
N ALA A 205 -12.13 7.01 -8.59
CA ALA A 205 -11.31 8.11 -9.10
C ALA A 205 -10.30 7.63 -10.14
N LEU A 206 -9.65 6.48 -9.93
CA LEU A 206 -8.75 5.87 -10.92
C LEU A 206 -9.47 5.56 -12.24
N ILE A 207 -10.65 4.95 -12.17
CA ILE A 207 -11.45 4.64 -13.36
C ILE A 207 -11.85 5.93 -14.10
N ALA A 208 -12.26 6.96 -13.36
CA ALA A 208 -12.63 8.26 -13.94
C ALA A 208 -11.44 8.95 -14.62
N CYS A 209 -10.24 8.86 -14.04
CA CYS A 209 -9.03 9.49 -14.58
C CYS A 209 -8.34 8.68 -15.67
N PHE A 210 -8.61 7.38 -15.82
CA PHE A 210 -7.90 6.49 -16.75
C PHE A 210 -7.70 7.05 -18.18
N PRO A 211 -8.72 7.64 -18.85
CA PRO A 211 -8.56 8.14 -20.21
C PRO A 211 -7.56 9.31 -20.32
N GLN A 212 -7.26 9.97 -19.21
CA GLN A 212 -6.41 11.16 -19.13
C GLN A 212 -4.99 10.83 -18.64
N LEU A 213 -4.67 9.55 -18.35
CA LEU A 213 -3.37 9.12 -17.83
C LEU A 213 -2.29 9.04 -18.94
N ASN A 214 -2.01 10.18 -19.57
CA ASN A 214 -0.87 10.39 -20.46
C ASN A 214 0.32 10.94 -19.67
N VAL A 215 1.55 10.74 -20.16
CA VAL A 215 2.74 11.27 -19.50
C VAL A 215 2.91 12.74 -19.86
N THR A 216 2.01 13.55 -19.33
CA THR A 216 2.02 15.00 -19.45
C THR A 216 2.42 15.61 -18.11
N PRO A 217 2.78 16.91 -18.10
CA PRO A 217 3.04 17.66 -16.87
C PRO A 217 1.89 17.57 -15.83
N GLU A 218 0.68 17.20 -16.27
CA GLU A 218 -0.51 17.10 -15.41
C GLU A 218 -0.35 16.09 -14.28
N ILE A 219 0.30 14.95 -14.55
CA ILE A 219 0.57 13.94 -13.52
C ILE A 219 1.45 14.54 -12.41
N ILE A 220 2.40 15.42 -12.75
CA ILE A 220 3.21 16.14 -11.77
C ILE A 220 2.36 17.08 -10.93
N THR A 221 1.38 17.75 -11.56
CA THR A 221 0.45 18.63 -10.85
C THR A 221 -0.38 17.87 -9.83
N ILE A 222 -0.94 16.72 -10.20
CA ILE A 222 -1.71 15.88 -9.28
C ILE A 222 -0.81 15.43 -8.11
N LEU A 223 0.39 14.94 -8.41
CA LEU A 223 1.36 14.54 -7.38
C LEU A 223 1.73 15.72 -6.46
N GLY A 224 2.01 16.89 -7.02
CA GLY A 224 2.36 18.09 -6.27
C GLY A 224 1.25 18.57 -5.33
N VAL A 225 -0.01 18.53 -5.78
CA VAL A 225 -1.19 18.84 -4.96
C VAL A 225 -1.31 17.86 -3.80
N VAL A 226 -1.20 16.56 -4.07
CA VAL A 226 -1.32 15.51 -3.05
C VAL A 226 -0.18 15.61 -2.02
N LEU A 227 1.05 15.87 -2.45
CA LEU A 227 2.19 16.10 -1.56
C LEU A 227 2.02 17.37 -0.72
N THR A 228 1.48 18.44 -1.31
CA THR A 228 1.16 19.68 -0.58
C THR A 228 0.16 19.38 0.53
N MET A 229 -0.94 18.69 0.20
CA MET A 229 -1.96 18.29 1.18
C MET A 229 -1.36 17.42 2.30
N SER A 230 -0.48 16.47 1.96
CA SER A 230 0.20 15.62 2.93
C SER A 230 1.12 16.42 3.87
N CYS A 231 1.82 17.45 3.38
CA CYS A 231 2.65 18.32 4.21
C CYS A 231 1.81 19.17 5.16
N LEU A 232 0.70 19.76 4.66
CA LEU A 232 -0.22 20.56 5.46
C LEU A 232 -0.85 19.73 6.58
N HIS A 233 -1.31 18.53 6.25
CA HIS A 233 -1.90 17.61 7.23
C HIS A 233 -0.89 17.18 8.30
N GLN A 234 0.36 16.86 7.91
CA GLN A 234 1.42 16.56 8.88
C GLN A 234 1.77 17.73 9.79
N TRP A 235 1.68 18.95 9.27
CA TRP A 235 1.85 20.15 10.08
C TRP A 235 0.72 20.30 11.10
N GLN A 236 -0.53 20.12 10.70
CA GLN A 236 -1.69 20.24 11.57
C GLN A 236 -1.71 19.18 12.70
N GLU A 237 -1.41 17.92 12.38
CA GLU A 237 -1.43 16.85 13.38
C GLU A 237 -0.22 16.89 14.34
N LYS A 238 0.99 17.10 13.79
CA LYS A 238 2.25 16.89 14.54
C LYS A 238 2.94 18.20 14.93
N ASN A 239 2.34 19.35 14.59
CA ASN A 239 2.95 20.69 14.74
C ASN A 239 4.39 20.74 14.20
N SER A 240 4.62 20.05 13.07
CA SER A 240 5.96 19.83 12.54
C SER A 240 6.38 20.99 11.64
N ALA A 241 7.25 21.87 12.13
CA ALA A 241 7.85 22.93 11.31
C ALA A 241 8.61 22.39 10.08
N ARG A 242 9.11 21.14 10.16
CA ARG A 242 9.79 20.49 9.02
C ARG A 242 8.86 20.28 7.84
N ALA A 243 7.59 19.99 8.08
CA ALA A 243 6.61 19.77 7.02
C ALA A 243 6.35 21.06 6.21
N LEU A 244 6.31 22.22 6.87
CA LEU A 244 6.25 23.52 6.21
C LEU A 244 7.52 23.82 5.40
N TRP A 245 8.70 23.53 5.96
CA TRP A 245 9.96 23.74 5.23
C TRP A 245 10.10 22.83 4.00
N LEU A 246 9.46 21.66 3.97
CA LEU A 246 9.41 20.77 2.81
C LEU A 246 8.56 21.34 1.65
N LEU A 247 7.62 22.24 1.92
CA LEU A 247 6.85 22.89 0.86
C LEU A 247 7.72 23.78 -0.03
N VAL A 248 8.76 24.41 0.51
CA VAL A 248 9.64 25.30 -0.24
C VAL A 248 10.36 24.56 -1.38
N PRO A 249 11.13 23.47 -1.13
CA PRO A 249 11.75 22.70 -2.21
C PRO A 249 10.70 22.02 -3.10
N LEU A 250 9.56 21.60 -2.54
CA LEU A 250 8.47 21.00 -3.33
C LEU A 250 7.97 21.98 -4.39
N PHE A 251 7.61 23.21 -4.02
CA PHE A 251 7.14 24.23 -4.96
C PHE A 251 8.23 24.67 -5.94
N LEU A 252 9.50 24.73 -5.49
CA LEU A 252 10.61 25.08 -6.36
C LEU A 252 10.81 24.03 -7.47
N VAL A 253 10.80 22.74 -7.12
CA VAL A 253 10.91 21.67 -8.11
C VAL A 253 9.67 21.63 -8.99
N TRP A 254 8.47 21.71 -8.40
CA TRP A 254 7.21 21.65 -9.13
C TRP A 254 7.06 22.80 -10.12
N ALA A 255 7.43 24.03 -9.77
CA ALA A 255 7.36 25.18 -10.67
C ALA A 255 8.20 25.03 -11.94
N ASN A 256 9.23 24.19 -11.93
CA ASN A 256 10.06 23.89 -13.11
C ASN A 256 9.54 22.69 -13.92
N LEU A 257 8.70 21.85 -13.31
CA LEU A 257 8.11 20.67 -13.95
C LEU A 257 6.74 20.98 -14.58
N ASP A 258 5.92 21.84 -13.96
CA ASP A 258 4.60 22.20 -14.47
C ASP A 258 4.21 23.64 -14.08
N PRO A 259 3.70 24.46 -15.03
CA PRO A 259 3.28 25.84 -14.78
C PRO A 259 2.08 25.97 -13.82
N ARG A 260 1.32 24.90 -13.59
CA ARG A 260 0.15 24.82 -12.71
C ARG A 260 0.50 24.72 -11.22
N VAL A 261 1.74 25.00 -10.84
CA VAL A 261 2.17 25.17 -9.45
C VAL A 261 1.29 26.18 -8.68
N PHE A 262 0.68 27.14 -9.38
CA PHE A 262 -0.26 28.10 -8.78
C PHE A 262 -1.45 27.40 -8.08
N LEU A 263 -1.83 26.19 -8.48
CA LEU A 263 -2.88 25.42 -7.82
C LEU A 263 -2.48 25.03 -6.39
N GLY A 264 -1.22 24.62 -6.19
CA GLY A 264 -0.73 24.30 -4.85
C GLY A 264 -0.55 25.55 -3.98
N ILE A 265 -0.16 26.69 -4.57
CA ILE A 265 -0.12 27.98 -3.86
C ILE A 265 -1.54 28.43 -3.47
N ALA A 266 -2.51 28.30 -4.37
CA ALA A 266 -3.90 28.60 -4.09
C ALA A 266 -4.47 27.71 -2.97
N LEU A 267 -4.15 26.40 -3.00
CA LEU A 267 -4.51 25.46 -1.93
C LEU A 267 -3.92 25.88 -0.59
N LEU A 268 -2.63 26.25 -0.55
CA LEU A 268 -1.97 26.75 0.66
C LEU A 268 -2.66 28.01 1.20
N GLY A 269 -3.00 28.95 0.32
CA GLY A 269 -3.72 30.18 0.70
C GLY A 269 -5.12 29.89 1.23
N LEU A 270 -5.86 28.97 0.60
CA LEU A 270 -7.19 28.58 1.04
C LEU A 270 -7.16 27.88 2.40
N PHE A 271 -6.16 27.02 2.62
CA PHE A 271 -5.93 26.36 3.91
C PHE A 271 -5.62 27.38 5.01
N ALA A 272 -4.71 28.33 4.75
CA ALA A 272 -4.39 29.39 5.71
C ALA A 272 -5.62 30.26 6.04
N LEU A 273 -6.45 30.58 5.04
CA LEU A 273 -7.72 31.28 5.29
C LEU A 273 -8.67 30.44 6.15
N GLY A 274 -8.78 29.14 5.88
CA GLY A 274 -9.62 28.23 6.65
C GLY A 274 -9.20 28.08 8.11
N GLU A 275 -7.91 28.22 8.41
CA GLU A 275 -7.41 28.19 9.79
C GLU A 275 -7.70 29.50 10.56
N THR A 276 -7.81 30.63 9.84
CA THR A 276 -8.04 31.94 10.47
C THR A 276 -9.49 32.24 10.84
N VAL A 277 -10.45 31.44 10.33
CA VAL A 277 -11.90 31.61 10.54
C VAL A 277 -12.37 30.70 11.68
#